data_AF-A0A969VUE1-F1
#
_entry.id   AF-A0A969VUE1-F1
#
_cell.length_a   1.000
_cell.length_b   1.000
_cell.length_c   1.000
_cell.angle_alpha   90.00
_cell.angle_beta   90.00
_cell.angle_gamma   90.00
#
_symmetry.space_group_name_H-M   'P 1'
#
loop_
_entity.id
_entity.type
_entity.pdbx_description
1 polymer ?
#
loop_
_entity_poly.entity_id
_entity_poly.type
_entity_poly.pdbx_seq_one_letter_code
_entity_poly.pdbx_strand_id
1 'polypeptide(L)'
;MAIKKPFFISFEGVEGSGKSTQAKLLYKFIKKKITKKVILTREPGGTPFAEKIRNILLDNKIKNNPLTEFFLLMAARNDHVVNK
;
A
#
# COMPACT_ATOMS: atom_id res chain seq x y z
N MET A 1 9.96 -19.82 15.79
CA MET A 1 9.21 -18.81 16.57
C MET A 1 7.81 -18.68 15.97
N ALA A 2 6.79 -19.24 16.60
CA ALA A 2 5.43 -19.25 16.05
C ALA A 2 4.76 -17.88 16.29
N ILE A 3 4.53 -17.12 15.21
CA ILE A 3 3.68 -15.93 15.23
C ILE A 3 2.26 -16.36 15.66
N LYS A 4 1.83 -16.07 16.89
CA LYS A 4 0.52 -16.49 17.43
C LYS A 4 -0.66 -15.64 16.90
N LYS A 5 -0.43 -14.42 16.40
CA LYS A 5 -1.45 -13.51 15.81
C LYS A 5 -0.93 -12.88 14.52
N PRO A 6 -1.77 -12.61 13.51
CA PRO A 6 -1.35 -11.89 12.31
C PRO A 6 -0.82 -10.49 12.68
N PHE A 7 0.17 -10.01 11.93
CA PHE A 7 0.74 -8.67 12.09
C PHE A 7 0.49 -7.86 10.82
N PHE A 8 0.17 -6.58 10.99
CA PHE A 8 0.11 -5.60 9.93
C PHE A 8 1.16 -4.51 10.19
N ILE A 9 2.01 -4.24 9.21
CA ILE A 9 3.13 -3.31 9.32
C ILE A 9 3.00 -2.31 8.17
N SER A 10 2.91 -1.01 8.48
CA SER A 10 2.97 0.07 7.50
C SER A 10 4.32 0.78 7.54
N PHE A 11 4.73 1.33 6.39
CA PHE A 11 5.92 2.16 6.25
C PHE A 11 5.49 3.55 5.77
N GLU A 12 5.67 4.57 6.62
CA GLU A 12 5.25 5.94 6.36
C GLU A 12 6.43 6.91 6.21
N GLY A 13 6.18 8.08 5.63
CA GLY A 13 7.17 9.15 5.43
C GLY A 13 7.06 9.86 4.09
N VAL A 14 7.83 10.94 3.94
CA VAL A 14 7.84 11.81 2.74
C VAL A 14 8.36 11.10 1.49
N GLU A 15 8.12 11.68 0.31
CA GLU A 15 8.67 11.18 -0.95
C GLU A 15 10.21 11.09 -0.88
N GLY A 16 10.78 10.04 -1.49
CA GLY A 16 12.22 9.80 -1.44
C GLY A 16 12.77 9.20 -0.13
N SER A 17 11.97 9.07 0.94
CA SER A 17 12.47 8.58 2.25
C SER A 17 12.86 7.08 2.32
N GLY A 18 12.76 6.33 1.21
CA GLY A 18 13.17 4.92 1.15
C GLY A 18 12.12 3.89 1.60
N LYS A 19 10.87 4.28 1.85
CA LYS A 19 9.75 3.38 2.26
C LYS A 19 9.68 2.09 1.44
N SER A 20 9.63 2.23 0.11
CA SER A 20 9.52 1.10 -0.82
C SER A 20 10.72 0.16 -0.74
N THR A 21 11.92 0.69 -0.49
CA THR A 21 13.14 -0.10 -0.31
C THR A 21 13.07 -0.88 1.00
N GLN A 22 12.76 -0.22 2.10
CA GLN A 22 12.69 -0.86 3.42
C GLN A 22 11.59 -1.92 3.49
N ALA A 23 10.41 -1.65 2.93
CA ALA A 23 9.32 -2.64 2.86
C ALA A 23 9.72 -3.89 2.06
N LYS A 24 10.42 -3.73 0.93
CA LYS A 24 10.93 -4.86 0.12
C LYS A 24 12.02 -5.65 0.85
N LEU A 25 12.92 -4.98 1.55
CA LEU A 25 13.98 -5.63 2.34
C LEU A 25 13.38 -6.45 3.48
N LEU A 26 12.45 -5.86 4.25
CA LEU A 26 11.74 -6.55 5.32
C LEU A 26 10.95 -7.74 4.79
N TYR A 27 10.20 -7.57 3.70
CA TYR A 27 9.47 -8.67 3.06
C TYR A 27 10.38 -9.85 2.71
N LYS A 28 11.52 -9.59 2.05
CA LYS A 28 12.49 -10.63 1.68
C LYS A 28 13.09 -11.30 2.92
N PHE A 29 13.41 -10.53 3.96
CA PHE A 29 13.97 -11.05 5.20
C PHE A 29 12.98 -11.97 5.93
N ILE A 30 11.72 -11.55 6.11
CA ILE A 30 10.69 -12.34 6.79
C ILE A 30 10.38 -13.60 5.98
N LYS A 31 10.23 -13.49 4.65
CA LYS A 31 9.93 -14.64 3.77
C LYS A 31 11.00 -15.74 3.84
N LYS A 32 12.25 -15.40 4.16
CA LYS A 32 13.33 -16.37 4.39
C LYS A 32 13.27 -17.05 5.77
N LYS A 33 12.59 -16.45 6.75
CA LYS A 33 12.60 -16.89 8.16
C LYS A 33 11.33 -17.60 8.61
N ILE A 34 10.21 -17.39 7.92
CA ILE A 34 8.92 -17.98 8.29
C ILE A 34 8.27 -18.67 7.11
N THR A 35 7.50 -19.72 7.39
CA THR A 35 6.74 -20.49 6.41
C THR A 35 5.32 -19.97 6.17
N LYS A 36 4.87 -19.01 6.99
CA LYS A 36 3.53 -18.41 6.87
C LYS A 36 3.43 -17.47 5.66
N LYS A 37 2.20 -17.23 5.18
CA LYS A 37 1.90 -16.25 4.13
C LYS A 37 2.41 -14.87 4.54
N VAL A 38 3.25 -14.28 3.69
CA VAL A 38 3.71 -12.90 3.81
C VAL A 38 3.20 -12.14 2.59
N ILE A 39 2.50 -11.03 2.82
CA ILE A 39 1.95 -10.19 1.77
C ILE A 39 2.69 -8.85 1.79
N LEU A 40 3.19 -8.44 0.63
CA LEU A 40 3.69 -7.09 0.39
C LEU A 40 2.68 -6.38 -0.48
N THR A 41 2.24 -5.21 -0.05
CA THR A 41 1.24 -4.39 -0.76
C THR A 41 1.51 -2.90 -0.54
N ARG A 42 0.79 -2.02 -1.24
CA ARG A 42 0.95 -0.55 -1.17
C ARG A 42 -0.37 0.21 -1.35
N GLU A 43 -0.44 1.40 -0.80
CA GLU A 43 -1.52 2.38 -1.06
C GLU A 43 -0.95 3.72 -1.57
N PRO A 44 -1.74 4.51 -2.33
CA PRO A 44 -2.90 4.05 -3.11
C PRO A 44 -2.45 3.04 -4.18
N GLY A 45 -3.28 2.03 -4.44
CA GLY A 45 -2.95 0.89 -5.33
C GLY A 45 -3.21 -0.45 -4.66
N GLY A 46 -2.58 -1.50 -5.17
CA GLY A 46 -2.68 -2.86 -4.61
C GLY A 46 -3.69 -3.77 -5.33
N THR A 47 -4.74 -3.22 -5.93
CA THR A 47 -5.75 -3.93 -6.74
C THR A 47 -5.91 -3.26 -8.11
N PRO A 48 -6.49 -3.94 -9.13
CA PRO A 48 -6.70 -3.32 -10.44
C PRO A 48 -7.52 -2.03 -10.39
N PHE A 49 -8.52 -1.93 -9.50
CA PHE A 49 -9.32 -0.72 -9.33
C PHE A 49 -8.54 0.38 -8.59
N ALA A 50 -7.90 0.06 -7.47
CA ALA A 50 -7.09 1.04 -6.73
C ALA A 50 -5.90 1.58 -7.54
N GLU A 51 -5.32 0.79 -8.46
CA GLU A 51 -4.27 1.27 -9.37
C GLU A 51 -4.83 2.27 -10.42
N LYS A 52 -6.09 2.16 -10.84
CA LYS A 52 -6.74 3.19 -11.69
C LYS A 52 -6.89 4.50 -10.93
N ILE A 53 -7.36 4.44 -9.68
CA ILE A 53 -7.45 5.63 -8.83
C ILE A 53 -6.07 6.24 -8.59
N ARG A 54 -5.06 5.42 -8.31
CA ARG A 54 -3.67 5.88 -8.16
C ARG A 54 -3.22 6.70 -9.37
N ASN A 55 -3.50 6.25 -10.58
CA ASN A 55 -3.10 6.97 -11.79
C ASN A 55 -3.78 8.34 -11.89
N ILE A 56 -5.05 8.45 -11.47
CA ILE A 56 -5.77 9.73 -11.40
C ILE A 56 -5.11 10.65 -10.37
N LEU A 57 -4.78 10.14 -9.17
CA LEU A 57 -4.17 10.91 -8.09
C LEU A 57 -2.76 11.41 -8.42
N LEU A 58 -2.00 10.69 -9.26
CA LEU A 58 -0.63 11.07 -9.65
C LEU A 58 -0.57 11.90 -10.93
N ASP A 59 -1.69 12.09 -11.64
CA ASP A 59 -1.72 12.89 -12.86
C ASP A 59 -1.83 14.38 -12.53
N ASN A 60 -0.69 15.06 -12.56
CA ASN A 60 -0.59 16.51 -12.32
C ASN A 60 -1.39 17.37 -13.31
N LYS A 61 -1.92 16.81 -14.41
CA LYS A 61 -2.81 17.52 -15.33
C LYS A 61 -4.26 17.58 -14.83
N ILE A 62 -4.65 16.67 -13.94
CA ILE A 62 -5.98 16.63 -13.35
C ILE A 62 -6.01 17.59 -12.17
N LYS A 63 -6.78 18.67 -12.28
CA LYS A 63 -7.05 19.58 -11.16
C LYS A 63 -8.36 19.19 -10.49
N ASN A 64 -8.30 18.88 -9.19
CA ASN A 64 -9.46 18.54 -8.37
C ASN A 64 -9.39 19.26 -7.02
N ASN A 65 -10.50 19.24 -6.28
CA ASN A 65 -10.56 19.76 -4.92
C ASN A 65 -9.86 18.76 -3.95
N PRO A 66 -9.16 19.23 -2.90
CA PRO A 66 -8.55 18.35 -1.89
C PRO A 66 -9.50 17.31 -1.28
N LEU A 67 -10.79 17.65 -1.11
CA LEU A 67 -11.79 16.72 -0.60
C LEU A 67 -12.11 15.60 -1.61
N THR A 68 -12.10 15.90 -2.91
CA THR A 68 -12.23 14.90 -3.98
C THR A 68 -11.03 13.94 -3.97
N GLU A 69 -9.82 14.48 -3.82
CA GLU A 69 -8.59 13.68 -3.70
C GLU A 69 -8.65 12.74 -2.49
N PHE A 70 -9.10 13.26 -1.34
CA PHE A 70 -9.32 12.48 -0.13
C PHE A 70 -10.32 11.34 -0.35
N PHE A 71 -11.48 11.60 -0.96
CA PHE A 71 -12.47 10.55 -1.21
C PHE A 71 -11.99 9.50 -2.19
N LEU A 72 -11.24 9.88 -3.22
CA LEU A 72 -10.61 8.93 -4.13
C LEU A 72 -9.59 8.04 -3.39
N LEU A 73 -8.74 8.63 -2.54
CA LEU A 73 -7.82 7.88 -1.70
C LEU A 73 -8.56 6.89 -0.77
N MET A 74 -9.67 7.31 -0.15
CA MET A 74 -10.49 6.44 0.71
C MET A 74 -11.17 5.31 -0.10
N ALA A 75 -11.65 5.60 -1.31
CA ALA A 75 -12.23 4.59 -2.19
C ALA A 75 -11.18 3.54 -2.61
N ALA A 76 -9.97 3.98 -2.97
CA ALA A 76 -8.86 3.09 -3.29
C ALA A 76 -8.45 2.22 -2.10
N ARG A 77 -8.41 2.79 -0.89
CA ARG A 77 -8.12 2.06 0.35
C ARG A 77 -9.19 1.02 0.67
N ASN A 78 -10.47 1.38 0.57
CA ASN A 78 -11.56 0.45 0.81
C ASN A 78 -11.52 -0.74 -0.16
N ASP A 79 -11.33 -0.46 -1.45
CA ASP A 79 -11.18 -1.50 -2.47
C ASP A 79 -9.97 -2.40 -2.21
N HIS A 80 -8.84 -1.83 -1.80
CA HIS A 80 -7.65 -2.59 -1.41
C HIS A 80 -7.97 -3.57 -0.26
N VAL A 81 -8.61 -3.10 0.81
CA VAL A 81 -8.94 -3.95 1.97
C VAL A 81 -9.89 -5.08 1.58
N VAL A 82 -10.85 -4.81 0.71
CA VAL A 82 -11.88 -5.79 0.32
C VAL A 82 -11.37 -6.80 -0.72
N ASN A 83 -10.52 -6.39 -1.66
CA ASN A 83 -10.21 -7.16 -2.87
C ASN A 83 -8.74 -7.62 -3.00
N LYS A 84 -7.92 -7.52 -1.95
CA LYS A 84 -6.50 -7.90 -1.97
C LYS A 84 -6.17 -9.26 -1.36
#